data_AF-A0A3Q3JIL8-F1
#
_entry.id   AF-A0A3Q3JIL8-F1
#
_cell.length_a   1.000
_cell.length_b   1.000
_cell.length_c   1.000
_cell.angle_alpha   90.00
_cell.angle_beta   90.00
_cell.angle_gamma   90.00
#
_symmetry.space_group_name_H-M   'P 1'
#
loop_
_entity.id
_entity.type
_entity.pdbx_description
1 polymer ?
#
loop_
_entity_poly.entity_id
_entity_poly.type
_entity_poly.pdbx_seq_one_letter_code
_entity_poly.pdbx_strand_id
1 'polypeptide(L)'
;MMADASEMLAAALEQMDGIIAGSKAMDYSNGLFDCQSPSSPFLGGIRVLHLLEDLRAALELMDNEERSNLRCQIPDSTAEGLAEWLQGRMTNDHGSEAVYQERLSRLESDKECLILQVSVLTDQVEVQGEKIRDLDTCLEQHRQKLNSTEELLQQELVNRTALETQKLELMTEVSSLKLKLTAVERDHQDSEVKCSPSQAIQEAQTPLCSTICFLLEHPPSIPLFISSL
;
A
#
# COMPACT_ATOMS: atom_id res chain seq x y z
N MET A 1 24.22 -19.17 -31.71
CA MET A 1 25.46 -18.38 -31.50
C MET A 1 25.15 -17.06 -30.78
N MET A 2 24.38 -17.06 -29.69
CA MET A 2 23.99 -15.83 -28.96
C MET A 2 24.37 -15.88 -27.46
N ALA A 3 24.83 -17.03 -26.98
CA ALA A 3 25.27 -17.22 -25.59
C ALA A 3 26.64 -16.58 -25.31
N ASP A 4 27.54 -16.58 -26.31
CA ASP A 4 28.94 -16.18 -26.13
C ASP A 4 29.10 -14.70 -25.75
N ALA A 5 28.34 -13.81 -26.41
CA ALA A 5 28.39 -12.38 -26.12
C ALA A 5 27.76 -12.02 -24.77
N SER A 6 26.71 -12.74 -24.37
CA SER A 6 26.03 -12.52 -23.08
C SER A 6 26.87 -13.02 -21.91
N GLU A 7 27.56 -14.14 -22.08
CA GLU A 7 28.44 -14.73 -21.09
C GLU A 7 29.71 -13.89 -20.90
N MET A 8 30.27 -13.37 -22.00
CA MET A 8 31.42 -12.47 -21.96
C MET A 8 31.11 -11.14 -21.25
N LEU A 9 29.88 -10.62 -21.42
CA LEU A 9 29.44 -9.40 -20.75
C LEU A 9 29.14 -9.63 -19.26
N ALA A 10 28.57 -10.79 -18.91
CA ALA A 10 28.36 -11.19 -17.52
C ALA A 10 29.69 -11.34 -16.77
N ALA A 11 30.68 -12.02 -17.37
CA ALA A 11 32.01 -12.17 -16.80
C ALA A 11 32.74 -10.83 -16.64
N ALA A 12 32.59 -9.90 -17.59
CA ALA A 12 33.17 -8.57 -17.51
C ALA A 12 32.56 -7.73 -16.37
N LEU A 13 31.24 -7.82 -16.15
CA LEU A 13 30.56 -7.13 -15.06
C LEU A 13 30.97 -7.69 -13.69
N GLU A 14 31.08 -9.02 -13.56
CA GLU A 14 31.55 -9.67 -12.33
C GLU A 14 33.01 -9.29 -12.01
N GLN A 15 33.83 -9.06 -13.03
CA GLN A 15 35.20 -8.57 -12.84
C GLN A 15 35.23 -7.12 -12.33
N MET A 16 34.35 -6.24 -12.83
CA MET A 16 34.25 -4.86 -12.35
C MET A 16 33.78 -4.80 -10.89
N ASP A 17 32.80 -5.62 -10.51
CA ASP A 17 32.31 -5.71 -9.14
C ASP A 17 33.38 -6.21 -8.17
N GLY A 18 34.20 -7.19 -8.59
CA GLY A 18 35.33 -7.67 -7.79
C GLY A 18 36.39 -6.60 -7.51
N ILE A 19 36.62 -5.68 -8.46
CA ILE A 19 37.56 -4.56 -8.29
C ILE A 19 36.96 -3.48 -7.37
N ILE A 20 35.68 -3.14 -7.56
CA ILE A 20 34.98 -2.12 -6.74
C ILE A 20 34.83 -2.58 -5.28
N ALA A 21 34.55 -3.87 -5.06
CA ALA A 21 34.44 -4.46 -3.74
C ALA A 21 35.81 -4.70 -3.06
N GLY A 22 36.93 -4.49 -3.77
CA GLY A 22 38.28 -4.75 -3.28
C GLY A 22 38.61 -6.23 -3.08
N SER A 23 37.78 -7.15 -3.58
CA SER A 23 37.94 -8.60 -3.46
C SER A 23 38.85 -9.20 -4.54
N LYS A 24 39.03 -8.49 -5.67
CA LYS A 24 40.08 -8.74 -6.67
C LYS A 24 41.04 -7.56 -6.66
N ALA A 25 42.19 -7.73 -6.00
CA ALA A 25 43.33 -6.84 -6.24
C ALA A 25 43.74 -7.00 -7.72
N MET A 26 44.12 -5.89 -8.37
CA MET A 26 44.72 -5.94 -9.71
C MET A 26 46.12 -6.54 -9.56
N ASP A 27 46.19 -7.86 -9.37
CA ASP A 27 47.44 -8.59 -9.31
C ASP A 27 48.00 -8.60 -10.74
N TYR A 28 48.96 -7.70 -10.99
CA TYR A 28 49.77 -7.66 -12.23
C TYR A 28 50.63 -8.92 -12.43
N SER A 29 50.43 -9.93 -11.59
CA SER A 29 51.24 -11.13 -11.41
C SER A 29 50.85 -12.29 -12.31
N ASN A 30 49.86 -12.15 -13.20
CA ASN A 30 49.45 -13.25 -14.08
C ASN A 30 49.63 -12.87 -15.55
N GLY A 31 50.76 -13.31 -16.11
CA GLY A 31 51.08 -13.17 -17.53
C GLY A 31 49.99 -13.79 -18.40
N LEU A 32 49.42 -12.98 -19.30
CA LEU A 32 48.91 -13.28 -20.65
C LEU A 32 47.92 -12.20 -21.10
N PHE A 33 48.29 -10.93 -20.94
CA PHE A 33 47.66 -9.91 -21.77
C PHE A 33 48.75 -9.12 -22.47
N ASP A 34 48.98 -9.49 -23.72
CA ASP A 34 49.59 -8.64 -24.74
C ASP A 34 48.72 -7.36 -24.89
N CYS A 35 48.74 -6.49 -23.89
CA CYS A 35 48.40 -5.08 -24.06
C CYS A 35 49.60 -4.40 -24.72
N GLN A 36 49.95 -4.88 -25.92
CA GLN A 36 50.87 -4.25 -26.86
C GLN A 36 50.18 -3.03 -27.46
N SER A 37 50.02 -1.98 -26.66
CA SER A 37 49.98 -0.62 -27.19
C SER A 37 51.37 -0.03 -26.98
N PRO A 38 52.18 0.15 -28.05
CA PRO A 38 53.56 0.64 -27.97
C PRO A 38 53.67 2.09 -27.45
N SER A 39 52.54 2.79 -27.29
CA SER A 39 52.47 4.25 -27.18
C SER A 39 51.80 4.79 -25.91
N SER A 40 51.57 3.98 -24.87
CA SER A 40 51.11 4.49 -23.56
C SER A 40 52.30 4.86 -22.67
N PRO A 41 52.50 6.16 -22.33
CA PRO A 41 53.58 6.60 -21.44
C PRO A 41 53.46 6.01 -20.03
N PHE A 42 52.21 5.78 -19.58
CA PHE A 42 51.90 5.25 -18.24
C PHE A 42 52.22 3.75 -18.13
N LEU A 43 51.86 2.95 -19.15
CA LEU A 43 52.17 1.51 -19.20
C LEU A 43 53.67 1.26 -19.44
N GLY A 44 54.36 2.18 -20.13
CA GLY A 44 55.83 2.14 -20.26
C GLY A 44 56.53 2.23 -18.90
N GLY A 45 56.06 3.11 -18.01
CA GLY A 45 56.58 3.25 -16.65
C GLY A 45 56.43 1.96 -15.83
N ILE A 46 55.27 1.31 -15.89
CA ILE A 46 55.00 0.05 -15.17
C ILE A 46 55.93 -1.08 -15.64
N ARG A 47 56.22 -1.17 -16.95
CA ARG A 47 57.18 -2.15 -17.49
C ARG A 47 58.60 -1.90 -17.01
N VAL A 48 59.02 -0.64 -16.98
CA VAL A 48 60.36 -0.26 -16.48
C VAL A 48 60.50 -0.59 -15.00
N LEU A 49 59.46 -0.36 -14.19
CA LEU A 49 59.48 -0.71 -12.75
C LEU A 49 59.57 -2.22 -12.53
N HIS A 50 58.82 -3.03 -13.28
CA HIS A 50 58.94 -4.50 -13.18
C HIS A 50 60.33 -4.99 -13.57
N LEU A 51 60.89 -4.51 -14.69
CA LEU A 51 62.25 -4.88 -15.10
C LEU A 51 63.32 -4.43 -14.10
N LEU A 52 63.11 -3.29 -13.43
CA LEU A 52 63.97 -2.84 -12.33
C LEU A 52 63.87 -3.76 -11.12
N GLU A 53 62.68 -4.24 -10.77
CA GLU A 53 62.50 -5.19 -9.67
C GLU A 53 63.11 -6.57 -10.01
N ASP A 54 62.93 -7.05 -11.25
CA ASP A 54 63.56 -8.26 -11.75
C ASP A 54 65.09 -8.15 -11.72
N LEU A 55 65.64 -7.01 -12.16
CA LEU A 55 67.07 -6.72 -12.10
C LEU A 55 67.56 -6.68 -10.65
N ARG A 56 66.81 -6.05 -9.76
CA ARG A 56 67.12 -5.98 -8.32
C ARG A 56 67.17 -7.38 -7.71
N ALA A 57 66.14 -8.20 -7.95
CA ALA A 57 66.06 -9.57 -7.45
C ALA A 57 67.20 -10.43 -8.01
N ALA A 58 67.51 -10.30 -9.30
CA ALA A 58 68.64 -10.98 -9.92
C ALA A 58 69.96 -10.57 -9.26
N LEU A 59 70.17 -9.27 -9.05
CA LEU A 59 71.37 -8.76 -8.38
C LEU A 59 71.46 -9.28 -6.94
N GLU A 60 70.37 -9.27 -6.16
CA GLU A 60 70.33 -9.73 -4.76
C GLU A 60 70.73 -11.21 -4.60
N LEU A 61 70.52 -12.03 -5.62
CA LEU A 61 70.92 -13.45 -5.65
C LEU A 61 72.38 -13.68 -6.08
N MET A 62 73.07 -12.67 -6.61
CA MET A 62 74.47 -12.76 -7.03
C MET A 62 75.44 -12.57 -5.87
N ASP A 63 76.62 -13.17 -5.96
CA ASP A 63 77.67 -13.00 -4.95
C ASP A 63 78.39 -11.65 -5.06
N ASN A 64 79.19 -11.30 -4.04
CA ASN A 64 79.81 -9.98 -3.97
C ASN A 64 80.92 -9.78 -5.01
N GLU A 65 81.61 -10.86 -5.41
CA GLU A 65 82.65 -10.80 -6.44
C GLU A 65 82.05 -10.58 -7.83
N GLU A 66 81.01 -11.32 -8.20
CA GLU A 66 80.27 -11.15 -9.46
C GLU A 66 79.64 -9.75 -9.56
N ARG A 67 79.06 -9.26 -8.46
CA ARG A 67 78.54 -7.89 -8.40
C ARG A 67 79.64 -6.84 -8.56
N SER A 68 80.81 -7.05 -7.98
CA SER A 68 81.96 -6.14 -8.14
C SER A 68 82.47 -6.13 -9.59
N ASN A 69 82.52 -7.30 -10.24
CA ASN A 69 82.91 -7.43 -11.64
C ASN A 69 81.91 -6.76 -12.58
N LEU A 70 80.60 -6.80 -12.28
CA LEU A 70 79.58 -6.06 -13.01
C LEU A 70 79.73 -4.54 -12.83
N ARG A 71 80.03 -4.07 -11.61
CA ARG A 71 80.26 -2.64 -11.36
C ARG A 71 81.48 -2.12 -12.11
N CYS A 72 82.55 -2.91 -12.22
CA CYS A 72 83.74 -2.56 -13.00
C CYS A 72 83.48 -2.45 -14.52
N GLN A 73 82.37 -3.02 -15.03
CA GLN A 73 81.97 -2.88 -16.43
C GLN A 73 81.20 -1.58 -16.69
N ILE A 74 80.76 -0.88 -15.64
CA ILE A 74 80.06 0.40 -15.75
C ILE A 74 81.10 1.52 -15.70
N PRO A 75 81.17 2.39 -16.71
CA PRO A 75 82.07 3.55 -16.68
C PRO A 75 81.78 4.46 -15.48
N ASP A 76 82.83 4.94 -14.79
CA ASP A 76 82.69 5.79 -13.59
C ASP A 76 81.85 7.05 -13.85
N SER A 77 82.00 7.66 -15.03
CA SER A 77 81.21 8.82 -15.44
C SER A 77 79.70 8.54 -15.50
N THR A 78 79.32 7.30 -15.84
CA THR A 78 77.92 6.88 -15.90
C THR A 78 77.38 6.62 -14.49
N ALA A 79 78.18 5.99 -13.62
CA ALA A 79 77.80 5.75 -12.24
C ALA A 79 77.63 7.07 -11.46
N GLU A 80 78.55 8.01 -11.63
CA GLU A 80 78.52 9.34 -11.02
C GLU A 80 77.33 10.16 -11.55
N GLY A 81 77.12 10.17 -12.87
CA GLY A 81 75.96 10.85 -13.46
C GLY A 81 74.61 10.28 -13.01
N LEU A 82 74.51 8.96 -12.80
CA LEU A 82 73.32 8.32 -12.23
C LEU A 82 73.11 8.66 -10.75
N ALA A 83 74.20 8.69 -9.96
CA ALA A 83 74.15 9.08 -8.56
C ALA A 83 73.69 10.53 -8.41
N GLU A 84 74.28 11.46 -9.17
CA GLU A 84 73.87 12.87 -9.19
C GLU A 84 72.41 13.04 -9.63
N TRP A 85 71.97 12.31 -10.66
CA TRP A 85 70.58 12.34 -11.12
C TRP A 85 69.59 11.86 -10.05
N LEU A 86 69.90 10.75 -9.37
CA LEU A 86 69.08 10.25 -8.26
C LEU A 86 69.04 11.25 -7.12
N GLN A 87 70.18 11.84 -6.76
CA GLN A 87 70.31 12.76 -5.63
C GLN A 87 69.63 14.10 -5.89
N GLY A 88 69.72 14.64 -7.12
CA GLY A 88 69.04 15.87 -7.53
C GLY A 88 67.52 15.75 -7.62
N ARG A 89 67.00 14.53 -7.82
CA ARG A 89 65.54 14.26 -7.75
C ARG A 89 65.00 14.35 -6.32
N MET A 90 65.75 13.82 -5.35
CA MET A 90 65.32 13.80 -3.94
C MET A 90 65.19 15.21 -3.34
N THR A 91 66.00 16.17 -3.78
CA THR A 91 65.98 17.55 -3.24
C THR A 91 64.88 18.44 -3.83
N ASN A 92 64.43 18.17 -5.07
CA ASN A 92 63.38 18.96 -5.73
C ASN A 92 61.97 18.40 -5.50
N ASP A 93 61.83 17.14 -5.09
CA ASP A 93 60.53 16.48 -4.92
C ASP A 93 59.78 16.95 -3.66
N HIS A 94 60.51 17.35 -2.61
CA HIS A 94 59.91 17.77 -1.34
C HIS A 94 58.98 19.00 -1.44
N GLY A 95 59.22 19.90 -2.40
CA GLY A 95 58.34 21.04 -2.65
C GLY A 95 57.04 20.64 -3.34
N SER A 96 57.09 19.65 -4.23
CA SER A 96 55.90 19.14 -4.92
C SER A 96 55.10 18.19 -4.02
N GLU A 97 55.79 17.36 -3.24
CA GLU A 97 55.21 16.43 -2.28
C GLU A 97 54.44 17.16 -1.18
N ALA A 98 54.95 18.28 -0.66
CA ALA A 98 54.23 19.11 0.31
C ALA A 98 52.91 19.67 -0.24
N VAL A 99 52.88 20.11 -1.50
CA VAL A 99 51.66 20.62 -2.16
C VAL A 99 50.65 19.50 -2.40
N TYR A 100 51.11 18.30 -2.78
CA TYR A 100 50.23 17.15 -2.91
C TYR A 100 49.67 16.70 -1.56
N GLN A 101 50.49 16.74 -0.50
CA GLN A 101 50.07 16.40 0.86
C GLN A 101 49.02 17.39 1.39
N GLU A 102 49.21 18.70 1.20
CA GLU A 102 48.22 19.71 1.58
C GLU A 102 46.90 19.54 0.82
N ARG A 103 46.97 19.26 -0.49
CA ARG A 103 45.78 18.98 -1.30
C ARG A 103 45.06 17.72 -0.84
N LEU A 104 45.80 16.68 -0.47
CA LEU A 104 45.26 15.44 0.06
C LEU A 104 44.53 15.69 1.39
N SER A 105 45.17 16.37 2.34
CA SER A 105 44.55 16.71 3.63
C SER A 105 43.30 17.57 3.49
N ARG A 106 43.27 18.51 2.54
CA ARG A 106 42.05 19.28 2.24
C ARG A 106 40.94 18.39 1.69
N LEU A 107 41.25 17.49 0.75
CA LEU A 107 40.27 16.56 0.20
C LEU A 107 39.75 15.56 1.24
N GLU A 108 40.60 15.14 2.17
CA GLU A 108 40.21 14.29 3.30
C GLU A 108 39.22 15.03 4.22
N SER A 109 39.50 16.29 4.54
CA SER A 109 38.57 17.13 5.32
C SER A 109 37.25 17.38 4.58
N ASP A 110 37.29 17.68 3.28
CA ASP A 110 36.08 17.86 2.46
C ASP A 110 35.26 16.56 2.40
N LYS A 111 35.93 15.40 2.29
CA LYS A 111 35.30 14.08 2.35
C LYS A 111 34.60 13.86 3.68
N GLU A 112 35.25 14.16 4.80
CA GLU A 112 34.64 14.03 6.14
C GLU A 112 33.41 14.93 6.31
N CYS A 113 33.48 16.19 5.83
CA CYS A 113 32.34 17.11 5.80
C CYS A 113 31.17 16.57 4.96
N LEU A 114 31.47 16.06 3.76
CA LEU A 114 30.46 15.47 2.87
C LEU A 114 29.82 14.22 3.49
N ILE A 115 30.60 13.36 4.14
CA ILE A 115 30.08 12.19 4.85
C ILE A 115 29.07 12.63 5.91
N LEU A 116 29.39 13.65 6.72
CA LEU A 116 28.46 14.15 7.72
C LEU A 116 27.17 14.71 7.10
N GLN A 117 27.29 15.45 5.98
CA GLN A 117 26.11 15.96 5.27
C GLN A 117 25.24 14.83 4.72
N VAL A 118 25.85 13.79 4.15
CA VAL A 118 25.13 12.60 3.69
C VAL A 118 24.44 11.91 4.85
N SER A 119 25.11 11.72 5.99
CA SER A 119 24.49 11.14 7.19
C SER A 119 23.26 11.94 7.66
N VAL A 120 23.37 13.26 7.77
CA VAL A 120 22.23 14.12 8.16
C VAL A 120 21.08 14.03 7.16
N LEU A 121 21.39 14.02 5.86
CA LEU A 121 20.35 13.86 4.83
C LEU A 121 19.71 12.47 4.86
N THR A 122 20.49 11.42 5.14
CA THR A 122 19.98 10.06 5.33
C THR A 122 18.99 10.00 6.48
N ASP A 123 19.35 10.54 7.65
CA ASP A 123 18.47 10.59 8.82
C ASP A 123 17.18 11.40 8.52
N GLN A 124 17.32 12.53 7.81
CA GLN A 124 16.16 13.34 7.41
C GLN A 124 15.21 12.59 6.48
N VAL A 125 15.73 11.85 5.50
CA VAL A 125 14.92 11.03 4.58
C VAL A 125 14.23 9.90 5.34
N GLU A 126 14.91 9.29 6.32
CA GLU A 126 14.33 8.24 7.16
C GLU A 126 13.16 8.78 7.99
N VAL A 127 13.35 9.90 8.69
CA VAL A 127 12.30 10.56 9.48
C VAL A 127 11.12 11.00 8.60
N GLN A 128 11.38 11.53 7.40
CA GLN A 128 10.31 11.86 6.46
C GLN A 128 9.57 10.59 5.98
N GLY A 129 10.30 9.50 5.77
CA GLY A 129 9.72 8.20 5.43
C GLY A 129 8.81 7.65 6.53
N GLU A 130 9.20 7.79 7.80
CA GLU A 130 8.34 7.48 8.96
C GLU A 130 7.09 8.36 8.98
N LYS A 131 7.25 9.66 8.77
CA LYS A 131 6.12 10.60 8.76
C LYS A 131 5.08 10.26 7.69
N ILE A 132 5.52 9.84 6.51
CA ILE A 132 4.64 9.39 5.43
C ILE A 132 3.86 8.15 5.87
N ARG A 133 4.54 7.13 6.42
CA ARG A 133 3.89 5.91 6.92
C ARG A 133 2.84 6.21 8.00
N ASP A 134 3.14 7.12 8.92
CA ASP A 134 2.20 7.56 9.95
C ASP A 134 0.96 8.25 9.35
N LEU A 135 1.15 9.08 8.32
CA LEU A 135 0.05 9.74 7.63
C LEU A 135 -0.81 8.73 6.85
N ASP A 136 -0.19 7.78 6.15
CA ASP A 136 -0.90 6.73 5.41
C ASP A 136 -1.74 5.85 6.34
N THR A 137 -1.19 5.44 7.49
CA THR A 137 -1.94 4.66 8.49
C THR A 137 -3.09 5.46 9.09
N CYS A 138 -2.89 6.75 9.37
CA CYS A 138 -3.95 7.65 9.84
C CYS A 138 -5.07 7.80 8.80
N LEU A 139 -4.72 8.01 7.53
CA LEU A 139 -5.69 8.10 6.43
C LEU A 139 -6.51 6.82 6.29
N GLU A 140 -5.89 5.65 6.36
CA GLU A 140 -6.59 4.38 6.28
C GLU A 140 -7.55 4.18 7.46
N GLN A 141 -7.13 4.53 8.68
CA GLN A 141 -8.01 4.50 9.86
C GLN A 141 -9.23 5.42 9.70
N HIS A 142 -9.03 6.62 9.16
CA HIS A 142 -10.13 7.55 8.88
C HIS A 142 -11.08 7.01 7.81
N ARG A 143 -10.55 6.40 6.75
CA ARG A 143 -11.34 5.73 5.71
C ARG A 143 -12.18 4.58 6.28
N GLN A 144 -11.58 3.74 7.12
CA GLN A 144 -12.29 2.64 7.77
C GLN A 144 -13.41 3.15 8.69
N LYS A 145 -13.15 4.20 9.48
CA LYS A 145 -14.18 4.85 10.31
C LYS A 145 -15.32 5.39 9.46
N LEU A 146 -15.01 6.07 8.36
CA LEU A 146 -16.02 6.60 7.44
C LEU A 146 -16.92 5.47 6.91
N ASN A 147 -16.32 4.40 6.39
CA ASN A 147 -17.07 3.24 5.89
C ASN A 147 -17.98 2.63 6.97
N SER A 148 -17.46 2.43 8.19
CA SER A 148 -18.25 1.91 9.31
C SER A 148 -19.43 2.81 9.67
N THR A 149 -19.24 4.13 9.66
CA THR A 149 -20.33 5.09 9.91
C THR A 149 -21.35 5.12 8.77
N GLU A 150 -20.92 4.93 7.53
CA GLU A 150 -21.79 4.87 6.36
C GLU A 150 -22.65 3.59 6.39
N GLU A 151 -22.05 2.45 6.71
CA GLU A 151 -22.78 1.17 6.89
C GLU A 151 -23.85 1.29 7.98
N LEU A 152 -23.51 1.88 9.13
CA LEU A 152 -24.46 2.12 10.21
C LEU A 152 -25.61 3.03 9.76
N LEU A 153 -25.30 4.10 9.02
CA LEU A 153 -26.32 5.01 8.48
C LEU A 153 -27.24 4.31 7.49
N GLN A 154 -26.70 3.47 6.59
CA GLN A 154 -27.50 2.69 5.65
C GLN A 154 -28.44 1.74 6.39
N GLN A 155 -27.96 1.05 7.42
CA GLN A 155 -28.80 0.20 8.26
C GLN A 155 -29.93 0.98 8.93
N GLU A 156 -29.63 2.17 9.47
CA GLU A 156 -30.63 3.01 10.12
C GLU A 156 -31.71 3.51 9.13
N LEU A 157 -31.32 3.84 7.89
CA LEU A 157 -32.27 4.21 6.83
C LEU A 157 -33.20 3.05 6.46
N VAL A 158 -32.67 1.83 6.38
CA VAL A 158 -33.48 0.62 6.14
C VAL A 158 -34.47 0.42 7.30
N ASN A 159 -33.98 0.49 8.54
CA ASN A 159 -34.82 0.37 9.73
C ASN A 159 -35.93 1.43 9.77
N ARG A 160 -35.58 2.69 9.50
CA ARG A 160 -36.55 3.80 9.42
C ARG A 160 -37.63 3.53 8.39
N THR A 161 -37.25 3.08 7.19
CA THR A 161 -38.19 2.80 6.10
C THR A 161 -39.12 1.64 6.46
N ALA A 162 -38.60 0.59 7.11
CA ALA A 162 -39.41 -0.52 7.60
C ALA A 162 -40.43 -0.08 8.67
N LEU A 163 -40.01 0.74 9.63
CA LEU A 163 -40.88 1.28 10.68
C LEU A 163 -41.95 2.23 10.10
N GLU A 164 -41.59 3.07 9.14
CA GLU A 164 -42.55 3.94 8.43
C GLU A 164 -43.60 3.11 7.68
N THR A 165 -43.19 2.01 7.05
CA THR A 165 -44.10 1.08 6.37
C THR A 165 -45.05 0.42 7.38
N GLN A 166 -44.53 -0.13 8.48
CA GLN A 166 -45.34 -0.74 9.53
C GLN A 166 -46.33 0.26 10.15
N LYS A 167 -45.91 1.51 10.34
CA LYS A 167 -46.79 2.59 10.82
C LYS A 167 -47.95 2.84 9.84
N LEU A 168 -47.67 2.89 8.53
CA LEU A 168 -48.72 3.05 7.51
C LEU A 168 -49.69 1.87 7.52
N GLU A 169 -49.19 0.64 7.59
CA GLU A 169 -50.01 -0.57 7.69
C GLU A 169 -50.94 -0.51 8.91
N LEU A 170 -50.41 -0.21 10.10
CA LEU A 170 -51.22 -0.07 11.32
C LEU A 170 -52.27 1.04 11.19
N MET A 171 -51.95 2.18 10.56
CA MET A 171 -52.94 3.24 10.31
C MET A 171 -54.08 2.78 9.38
N THR A 172 -53.77 1.98 8.37
CA THR A 172 -54.79 1.40 7.49
C THR A 172 -55.65 0.37 8.21
N GLU A 173 -55.07 -0.47 9.08
CA GLU A 173 -55.80 -1.42 9.91
C GLU A 173 -56.72 -0.71 10.90
N VAL A 174 -56.24 0.32 11.60
CA VAL A 174 -57.08 1.15 12.49
C VAL A 174 -58.24 1.79 11.73
N SER A 175 -58.00 2.28 10.52
CA SER A 175 -59.06 2.86 9.68
C SER A 175 -60.08 1.80 9.25
N SER A 176 -59.63 0.58 8.90
CA SER A 176 -60.50 -0.55 8.59
C SER A 176 -61.35 -0.97 9.80
N LEU A 177 -60.74 -1.08 10.98
CA LEU A 177 -61.44 -1.41 12.23
C LEU A 177 -62.48 -0.34 12.59
N LYS A 178 -62.17 0.95 12.40
CA LYS A 178 -63.16 2.03 12.58
C LYS A 178 -64.35 1.88 11.64
N LEU A 179 -64.12 1.59 10.36
CA LEU A 179 -65.21 1.35 9.40
C LEU A 179 -66.06 0.15 9.82
N LYS A 180 -65.44 -0.97 10.20
CA LYS A 180 -66.15 -2.16 10.71
C LYS A 180 -66.97 -1.86 11.96
N LEU A 181 -66.40 -1.11 12.91
CA LEU A 181 -67.09 -0.70 14.13
C LEU A 181 -68.34 0.13 13.79
N THR A 182 -68.21 1.15 12.94
CA THR A 182 -69.37 1.97 12.52
C THR A 182 -70.43 1.16 11.77
N ALA A 183 -70.04 0.14 11.00
CA ALA A 183 -70.99 -0.75 10.34
C ALA A 183 -71.80 -1.57 11.36
N VAL A 184 -71.10 -2.19 12.33
CA VAL A 184 -71.74 -2.96 13.41
C VAL A 184 -72.64 -2.08 14.28
N GLU A 185 -72.22 -0.85 14.59
CA GLU A 185 -73.04 0.11 15.35
C GLU A 185 -74.33 0.47 14.61
N ARG A 186 -74.29 0.64 13.28
CA ARG A 186 -75.51 0.85 12.46
C ARG A 186 -76.40 -0.37 12.44
N ASP A 187 -75.84 -1.56 12.21
CA ASP A 187 -76.61 -2.81 12.18
C ASP A 187 -77.30 -3.08 13.53
N HIS A 188 -76.66 -2.72 14.64
CA HIS A 188 -77.25 -2.78 15.97
C HIS A 188 -78.39 -1.78 16.15
N GLN A 189 -78.22 -0.51 15.73
CA GLN A 189 -79.29 0.49 15.75
C GLN A 189 -80.49 0.07 14.90
N ASP A 190 -80.26 -0.44 13.70
CA ASP A 190 -81.31 -0.95 12.81
C ASP A 190 -82.04 -2.14 13.43
N SER A 191 -81.32 -3.03 14.11
CA SER A 191 -81.89 -4.17 14.84
C SER A 191 -82.73 -3.72 16.04
N GLU A 192 -82.27 -2.73 16.82
CA GLU A 192 -83.03 -2.15 17.95
C GLU A 192 -84.29 -1.43 17.47
N VAL A 193 -84.22 -0.66 16.40
CA VAL A 193 -85.39 0.00 15.79
C VAL A 193 -86.40 -1.04 15.31
N LYS A 194 -85.93 -2.11 14.67
CA LYS A 194 -86.80 -3.20 14.19
C LYS A 194 -87.35 -4.09 15.30
N CYS A 195 -86.69 -4.13 16.46
CA CYS A 195 -87.16 -4.79 17.68
C CYS A 195 -87.84 -3.82 18.66
N SER A 196 -88.21 -2.61 18.23
CA SER A 196 -89.06 -1.75 19.04
C SER A 196 -90.44 -2.41 19.18
N PRO A 197 -90.95 -2.64 20.41
CA PRO A 197 -92.24 -3.31 20.61
C PRO A 197 -93.40 -2.56 19.96
N SER A 198 -93.21 -1.27 19.63
CA SER A 198 -94.21 -0.45 18.94
C SER A 198 -94.50 -0.87 17.50
N GLN A 199 -93.52 -1.34 16.70
CA GLN A 199 -93.80 -1.79 15.32
C GLN A 199 -94.41 -3.18 15.27
N ALA A 200 -93.93 -4.13 16.10
CA ALA A 200 -94.49 -5.47 16.16
C ALA A 200 -95.94 -5.51 16.67
N ILE A 201 -96.31 -4.62 17.61
CA ILE A 201 -97.70 -4.47 18.08
C ILE A 201 -98.60 -3.88 16.99
N GLN A 202 -98.10 -2.95 16.19
CA GLN A 202 -98.89 -2.28 15.15
C GLN A 202 -99.12 -3.16 13.92
N GLU A 203 -98.14 -4.00 13.53
CA GLU A 203 -98.31 -5.03 12.49
C GLU A 203 -99.20 -6.19 12.92
N ALA A 204 -99.26 -6.53 14.22
CA ALA A 204 -100.18 -7.54 14.74
C ALA A 204 -101.62 -7.01 14.91
N GLN A 205 -101.80 -5.71 15.16
CA GLN A 205 -103.12 -5.09 15.33
C GLN A 205 -103.91 -4.95 14.02
N THR A 206 -103.25 -4.76 12.88
CA THR A 206 -103.92 -4.60 11.58
C THR A 206 -104.72 -5.83 11.11
N PRO A 207 -104.19 -7.08 11.14
CA PRO A 207 -104.97 -8.26 10.78
C PRO A 207 -106.05 -8.59 11.83
N LEU A 208 -105.81 -8.31 13.12
CA LEU A 208 -106.80 -8.49 14.18
C LEU A 208 -107.99 -7.53 14.01
N CYS A 209 -107.74 -6.26 13.72
CA CYS A 209 -108.80 -5.27 13.46
C CYS A 209 -109.61 -5.64 12.21
N SER A 210 -108.95 -6.11 11.13
CA SER A 210 -109.63 -6.56 9.92
C SER A 210 -110.48 -7.81 10.16
N THR A 211 -110.00 -8.75 11.00
CA THR A 211 -110.71 -9.98 11.35
C THR A 211 -111.93 -9.69 12.23
N ILE A 212 -111.80 -8.77 13.18
CA ILE A 212 -112.91 -8.33 14.04
C ILE A 212 -113.98 -7.60 13.22
N CYS A 213 -113.61 -6.73 12.28
CA CYS A 213 -114.57 -6.11 11.34
C CYS A 213 -115.30 -7.17 10.51
N PHE A 214 -114.59 -8.15 9.97
CA PHE A 214 -115.19 -9.25 9.19
C PHE A 214 -116.18 -10.09 10.02
N LEU A 215 -115.86 -10.38 11.29
CA LEU A 215 -116.75 -11.12 12.20
C LEU A 215 -117.95 -10.29 12.67
N LEU A 216 -117.86 -8.95 12.71
CA LEU A 216 -118.97 -8.05 13.00
C LEU A 216 -119.90 -7.87 11.79
N GLU A 217 -119.36 -7.83 10.56
CA GLU A 217 -120.16 -7.80 9.32
C GLU A 217 -120.77 -9.16 8.98
N HIS A 218 -120.15 -10.26 9.42
CA HIS A 218 -120.62 -11.62 9.21
C HIS A 218 -120.67 -12.41 10.53
N PRO A 219 -121.67 -12.17 11.38
CA PRO A 219 -121.82 -12.94 12.61
C PRO A 219 -122.07 -14.42 12.26
N PRO A 220 -121.34 -15.37 12.86
CA PRO A 220 -121.59 -16.78 12.63
C PRO A 220 -122.97 -17.14 13.18
N SER A 221 -123.87 -17.61 12.31
CA SER A 221 -125.16 -18.17 12.69
C SER A 221 -124.93 -19.37 13.60
N ILE A 222 -125.18 -19.20 14.91
CA ILE A 222 -125.19 -20.29 15.88
C ILE A 222 -126.47 -21.11 15.63
N PRO A 223 -126.39 -22.40 15.25
CA PRO A 223 -127.59 -23.22 15.16
C PRO A 223 -128.04 -23.60 16.58
N LEU A 224 -129.11 -22.95 17.07
CA LEU A 224 -129.83 -23.38 18.27
C LEU A 224 -130.70 -24.59 17.93
N PHE A 225 -130.16 -25.79 18.15
CA PHE A 225 -130.94 -27.02 18.24
C PHE A 225 -131.22 -27.31 19.71
N ILE A 226 -132.42 -27.00 20.22
CA ILE A 226 -133.12 -27.83 21.23
C ILE A 226 -134.62 -27.80 20.94
N SER A 227 -135.16 -29.01 20.86
CA SER A 227 -136.49 -29.42 20.44
C SER A 227 -137.60 -29.24 21.49
N SER A 228 -138.80 -28.94 20.98
CA SER A 228 -140.10 -29.59 21.28
C SER A 228 -140.52 -29.85 22.73
N LEU A 229 -141.42 -29.02 23.25
CA LEU A 229 -142.81 -29.39 23.60
C LEU A 229 -143.70 -28.14 23.69
#